data_AF-A0A0Q7VNM5-F1
#
_entry.id   AF-A0A0Q7VNM5-F1
#
_cell.length_a   1.000
_cell.length_b   1.000
_cell.length_c   1.000
_cell.angle_alpha   90.00
_cell.angle_beta   90.00
_cell.angle_gamma   90.00
#
_symmetry.space_group_name_H-M   'P 1'
#
loop_
_entity.id
_entity.type
_entity.pdbx_description
1 polymer ?
#
loop_
_entity_poly.entity_id
_entity_poly.type
_entity_poly.pdbx_seq_one_letter_code
_entity_poly.pdbx_strand_id
1 'polypeptide(L)'
;MSALARFLGDSPLRVIIKLLVVSFLVGLVMHTFGWSPYDVLRGVQNFFLDIWNMGFRAIDRFLGYILLGAAIVVPAFILLRIASYRK
;
A
#
# COMPACT_ATOMS: atom_id res chain seq x y z
N MET A 1 -36.36 -7.39 2.16
CA MET A 1 -36.52 -7.55 0.70
C MET A 1 -35.16 -7.28 0.04
N SER A 2 -34.60 -8.31 -0.58
CA SER A 2 -33.17 -8.51 -0.86
C SER A 2 -32.55 -7.48 -1.81
N ALA A 3 -31.31 -7.07 -1.53
CA ALA A 3 -30.47 -6.26 -2.42
C ALA A 3 -30.30 -6.89 -3.82
N LEU A 4 -30.44 -8.21 -3.94
CA LEU A 4 -30.47 -8.93 -5.22
C LEU A 4 -31.65 -8.51 -6.11
N ALA A 5 -32.82 -8.20 -5.53
CA ALA A 5 -33.99 -7.75 -6.29
C ALA A 5 -33.82 -6.32 -6.84
N ARG A 6 -33.01 -5.48 -6.17
CA ARG A 6 -32.62 -4.16 -6.69
C ARG A 6 -31.51 -4.25 -7.74
N PHE A 7 -30.61 -5.24 -7.61
CA PHE A 7 -29.60 -5.57 -8.62
C PHE A 7 -30.21 -6.17 -9.90
N LEU A 8 -31.29 -6.94 -9.77
CA LEU A 8 -32.11 -7.47 -10.86
C LEU A 8 -33.09 -6.45 -11.46
N GLY A 9 -33.27 -5.29 -10.80
CA GLY A 9 -34.22 -4.24 -11.19
C GLY A 9 -33.75 -3.36 -12.36
N ASP A 10 -32.45 -3.41 -12.69
CA ASP A 10 -31.94 -3.04 -14.00
C ASP A 10 -31.52 -4.36 -14.66
N SER A 11 -31.93 -4.62 -15.91
CA SER A 11 -31.79 -5.96 -16.47
C SER A 11 -30.32 -6.41 -16.41
N PRO A 12 -29.99 -7.61 -15.88
CA PRO A 12 -28.61 -8.11 -15.85
C PRO A 12 -27.95 -8.06 -17.24
N LEU A 13 -28.77 -8.21 -18.29
CA LEU A 13 -28.39 -8.03 -19.68
C LEU A 13 -27.88 -6.62 -19.99
N ARG A 14 -28.55 -5.56 -19.50
CA ARG A 14 -28.11 -4.16 -19.67
C ARG A 14 -26.77 -3.92 -18.97
N VAL A 15 -26.54 -4.50 -17.80
CA VAL A 15 -25.25 -4.40 -17.10
C VAL A 15 -24.14 -5.08 -17.90
N ILE A 16 -24.38 -6.29 -18.41
CA ILE A 16 -23.42 -7.03 -19.26
C ILE A 16 -23.08 -6.22 -20.51
N ILE A 17 -24.08 -5.66 -21.20
CA ILE A 17 -23.86 -4.83 -22.39
C ILE A 17 -23.05 -3.58 -22.03
N LYS A 18 -23.38 -2.90 -20.93
CA LYS A 18 -22.63 -1.72 -20.47
C LYS A 18 -21.17 -2.07 -20.17
N LEU A 19 -20.93 -3.19 -19.49
CA LEU A 19 -19.57 -3.64 -19.18
C LEU A 19 -18.79 -4.03 -20.43
N LEU A 20 -19.42 -4.68 -21.41
CA LEU A 20 -18.81 -5.00 -22.70
C LEU A 20 -18.39 -3.73 -23.45
N VAL A 21 -19.31 -2.75 -23.56
CA VAL A 21 -19.03 -1.47 -24.23
C VAL A 21 -17.91 -0.72 -23.52
N VAL A 22 -17.94 -0.62 -22.19
CA VAL A 22 -16.89 0.06 -21.41
C VAL A 22 -15.55 -0.66 -21.55
N SER A 23 -15.52 -1.99 -21.45
CA SER A 23 -14.29 -2.78 -21.60
C SER A 23 -13.68 -2.63 -22.99
N PHE A 24 -14.52 -2.58 -24.03
CA PHE A 24 -14.09 -2.34 -25.40
C PHE A 24 -13.50 -0.93 -25.58
N LEU A 25 -14.19 0.09 -25.07
CA LEU A 25 -13.69 1.48 -25.11
C LEU A 25 -12.37 1.62 -24.38
N VAL A 26 -12.24 1.04 -23.19
CA VAL A 26 -10.99 1.04 -22.42
C VAL A 26 -9.88 0.33 -23.20
N GLY A 27 -10.16 -0.83 -23.80
CA GLY A 27 -9.20 -1.54 -24.64
C GLY A 27 -8.75 -0.74 -25.86
N LEU A 28 -9.67 -0.02 -26.52
CA LEU A 28 -9.36 0.88 -27.63
C LEU A 28 -8.46 2.03 -27.18
N VAL A 29 -8.80 2.67 -26.05
CA VAL A 29 -7.98 3.72 -25.44
C VAL A 29 -6.57 3.21 -25.15
N MET A 30 -6.45 2.08 -24.47
CA MET A 30 -5.15 1.46 -24.17
C MET A 30 -4.33 1.20 -25.43
N HIS A 31 -4.95 0.67 -26.47
CA HIS A 31 -4.30 0.45 -27.77
C HIS A 31 -3.85 1.76 -28.43
N THR A 32 -4.66 2.83 -28.38
CA THR A 32 -4.30 4.15 -28.96
C THR A 32 -3.13 4.81 -28.23
N PHE A 33 -3.01 4.62 -26.92
CA PHE A 33 -1.89 5.10 -26.12
C PHE A 33 -0.68 4.15 -26.17
N GLY A 34 -0.78 3.01 -26.87
CA GLY A 34 0.29 2.00 -26.95
C GLY A 34 0.57 1.30 -25.62
N TRP A 35 -0.37 1.36 -24.67
CA TRP A 35 -0.24 0.73 -23.36
C TRP A 35 -0.89 -0.65 -23.37
N SER A 36 -0.14 -1.67 -22.97
CA SER A 36 -0.66 -3.02 -22.79
C SER A 36 -1.29 -3.16 -21.39
N PRO A 37 -2.31 -4.02 -21.22
CA PRO A 37 -2.82 -4.37 -19.89
C PRO A 37 -1.75 -4.89 -18.94
N TYR A 38 -0.71 -5.51 -19.49
CA TYR A 38 0.43 -6.01 -18.75
C TYR A 38 1.31 -4.88 -18.18
N ASP A 39 1.29 -3.68 -18.77
CA ASP A 39 1.99 -2.50 -18.24
C ASP A 39 1.36 -2.00 -16.94
N VAL A 40 0.03 -2.07 -16.81
CA VAL A 40 -0.67 -1.70 -15.57
C VAL A 40 -0.27 -2.65 -14.44
N LEU A 41 -0.26 -3.96 -14.69
CA LEU A 41 0.18 -4.95 -13.70
C LEU A 41 1.64 -4.75 -13.31
N ARG A 42 2.52 -4.52 -14.28
CA ARG A 42 3.95 -4.23 -14.02
C ARG A 42 4.13 -2.93 -13.24
N GLY A 43 3.37 -1.89 -13.55
CA GLY A 43 3.38 -0.62 -12.81
C GLY A 43 3.01 -0.80 -11.34
N VAL A 44 1.98 -1.60 -11.05
CA VAL A 44 1.59 -1.93 -9.68
C VAL A 44 2.67 -2.74 -8.97
N GLN A 45 3.23 -3.78 -9.61
CA GLN A 45 4.32 -4.57 -9.02
C GLN A 45 5.54 -3.69 -8.71
N ASN A 46 5.96 -2.87 -9.66
CA ASN A 46 7.11 -1.98 -9.50
C ASN A 46 6.86 -0.95 -8.40
N PHE A 47 5.66 -0.39 -8.30
CA PHE A 47 5.29 0.52 -7.21
C PHE A 47 5.50 -0.10 -5.83
N PHE A 48 5.06 -1.35 -5.63
CA PHE A 48 5.29 -2.05 -4.36
C PHE A 48 6.76 -2.38 -4.13
N LEU A 49 7.49 -2.81 -5.16
CA LEU A 49 8.94 -3.07 -5.07
C LEU A 49 9.72 -1.80 -4.71
N ASP A 50 9.38 -0.68 -5.32
CA ASP A 50 9.99 0.62 -5.08
C ASP A 50 9.72 1.09 -3.65
N ILE A 51 8.47 0.98 -3.17
CA ILE A 51 8.11 1.25 -1.77
C ILE A 51 8.90 0.36 -0.82
N TRP A 52 9.02 -0.93 -1.11
CA TRP A 52 9.78 -1.85 -0.29
C TRP A 52 11.25 -1.38 -0.22
N ASN A 53 11.91 -1.21 -1.37
CA ASN A 53 13.31 -0.78 -1.46
C ASN A 53 13.58 0.60 -0.81
N MET A 54 12.63 1.52 -0.86
CA MET A 54 12.72 2.81 -0.15
C MET A 54 12.44 2.67 1.35
N GLY A 55 11.47 1.84 1.72
CA GLY A 55 11.05 1.58 3.09
C GLY A 55 12.16 1.01 3.95
N PHE A 56 12.94 0.04 3.44
CA PHE A 56 14.09 -0.50 4.19
C PHE A 56 15.12 0.57 4.54
N ARG A 57 15.39 1.53 3.65
CA ARG A 57 16.32 2.63 3.94
C ARG A 57 15.78 3.61 4.97
N ALA A 58 14.47 3.86 4.97
CA ALA A 58 13.83 4.69 5.98
C ALA A 58 13.83 4.00 7.36
N ILE A 59 13.56 2.69 7.39
CA ILE A 59 13.58 1.87 8.60
C ILE A 59 14.99 1.81 9.19
N ASP A 60 16.03 1.61 8.36
CA ASP A 60 17.42 1.59 8.81
C ASP A 60 17.82 2.88 9.52
N ARG A 61 17.50 4.04 8.93
CA ARG A 61 17.73 5.35 9.56
C ARG A 61 16.93 5.53 10.84
N PHE A 62 15.67 5.14 10.85
CA PHE A 62 14.80 5.22 12.02
C PHE A 62 15.34 4.40 13.20
N LEU A 63 15.73 3.14 12.94
CA LEU A 63 16.38 2.29 13.94
C LEU A 63 17.71 2.88 14.41
N GLY A 64 18.50 3.48 13.51
CA GLY A 64 19.71 4.22 13.85
C GLY A 64 19.48 5.34 14.88
N TYR A 65 18.42 6.14 14.71
CA TYR A 65 18.05 7.17 15.69
C TYR A 65 17.61 6.59 17.04
N ILE A 66 16.84 5.49 17.04
CA ILE A 66 16.46 4.80 18.27
C ILE A 66 17.71 4.29 19.00
N LEU A 67 18.64 3.65 18.28
CA LEU A 67 19.88 3.14 18.86
C LEU A 67 20.76 4.27 19.40
N LEU A 68 20.86 5.40 18.69
CA LEU A 68 21.55 6.61 19.16
C LEU A 68 20.95 7.14 20.47
N GLY A 69 19.62 7.24 20.55
CA GLY A 69 18.93 7.63 21.77
C GLY A 69 19.15 6.62 22.90
N ALA A 70 19.02 5.33 22.58
CA ALA A 70 19.23 4.24 23.53
C ALA A 70 20.66 4.24 24.09
N ALA A 71 21.67 4.57 23.29
CA ALA A 71 23.06 4.67 23.74
C ALA A 71 23.25 5.71 24.87
N ILE A 72 22.40 6.74 24.96
CA ILE A 72 22.45 7.75 26.03
C ILE A 72 21.45 7.41 27.14
N VAL A 73 20.22 7.09 26.78
CA VAL A 73 19.12 6.87 27.72
C VAL A 73 19.33 5.62 28.56
N VAL A 74 19.84 4.53 28.00
CA VAL A 74 20.04 3.27 28.72
C VAL A 74 21.08 3.41 29.84
N PRO A 75 22.29 3.96 29.60
CA PRO A 75 23.24 4.21 30.68
C PRO A 75 22.71 5.19 31.73
N ALA A 76 22.08 6.30 31.31
CA ALA A 76 21.51 7.27 32.24
C ALA A 76 20.45 6.64 33.15
N PHE A 77 19.56 5.82 32.58
CA PHE A 77 18.56 5.06 33.32
C PHE A 77 19.19 4.11 34.34
N ILE A 78 20.22 3.35 33.95
CA ILE A 78 20.92 2.43 34.85
C ILE A 78 21.54 3.18 36.03
N LEU A 79 22.22 4.31 35.78
CA LEU A 79 22.83 5.12 36.83
C LEU A 79 21.79 5.65 37.82
N LEU A 80 20.69 6.22 37.30
CA LEU A 80 19.59 6.71 38.13
C LEU A 80 18.94 5.59 38.94
N ARG A 81 18.77 4.41 38.34
CA ARG A 81 18.19 3.24 38.99
C ARG A 81 19.06 2.72 40.14
N ILE A 82 20.38 2.67 39.95
CA ILE A 82 21.33 2.26 41.01
C ILE A 82 21.34 3.31 42.13
N ALA A 83 21.30 4.60 41.78
CA ALA A 83 21.23 5.68 42.76
C ALA A 83 19.93 5.64 43.58
N SER A 84 18.78 5.32 42.96
CA SER A 84 17.49 5.21 43.66
C SER A 84 17.42 3.98 44.56
N TYR A 85 18.19 2.93 44.29
CA TYR A 85 18.20 1.69 45.07
C TYR A 85 18.92 1.80 46.42
N ARG A 86 19.61 2.92 46.68
CA ARG A 86 20.34 3.19 47.94
C ARG A 86 19.58 4.07 48.94
N LYS A 87 18.27 4.21 48.78
CA LYS A 87 17.34 4.68 49.83
C LYS A 87 16.37 3.55 50.15
#